data_AF-A0A2R6JG74-F1
#
_entry.id   AF-A0A2R6JG74-F1
#
_cell.length_a   1.000
_cell.length_b   1.000
_cell.length_c   1.000
_cell.angle_alpha   90.00
_cell.angle_beta   90.00
_cell.angle_gamma   90.00
#
_symmetry.space_group_name_H-M   'P 1'
#
loop_
_entity.id
_entity.type
_entity.pdbx_description
1 polymer ?
#
loop_
_entity_poly.entity_id
_entity_poly.type
_entity_poly.pdbx_seq_one_letter_code
_entity_poly.pdbx_strand_id
1 'polypeptide(L)'
;MRLENYWGVGPKTSALLSEELGVGTAVEAIESADVRALTDAGLGRGRATRILRHAKGEAGMDLLATRDARSVYKDLVDLAADYAVTRRAADRIRVLTPLADRADMDDRLDEVDLARESWEGLDGPTREAVLAAFEAYDESEGGDLAAVEAALALREAGVEGGVFESVTDLDGDLLRAGAEALRALGGDADGEVADGADDRLDDLRATLRAVDDLAGRPAAVVEEVGGAGAADPERFRTALRRHVVEETGVDAARLREAAPGDAADATDFVSRTLRGLVEDLSAAVEDREAEVRERLADTLDESREEVAAADAAVDDATFLLSLGRFAAAFDLTRPTYVEDRDALAVLEARNLALAAGDGDVQPVSYGIGDHSLSGTTPSRPPSGDRVTVVTGANSGGKTTLLETLCQVALLAHMGLPVPAEAAEVSLVDAVVFHRRHASFNAGVLESTLRTIVPPLTERDRTLMLVDEFEAITEPGRAADLLHGLVTLTVDRESLGAFVTHLADDLEPLPEAARTDGIFAQGLDQDLQLEVDYQPRFGTVGKSTPEFIVSRLLADSDTSQERAGFEALARAVGETAVQRTLTDADWAE
;
A
#
# COMPACT_ATOMS: atom_id res chain seq x y z
N MET A 1 -7.65 -6.42 -26.36
CA MET A 1 -8.64 -5.43 -25.89
C MET A 1 -8.23 -4.03 -26.36
N ARG A 2 -9.14 -3.05 -26.46
CA ARG A 2 -8.74 -1.65 -26.71
C ARG A 2 -8.52 -0.96 -25.36
N LEU A 3 -7.37 -0.32 -25.16
CA LEU A 3 -7.05 0.42 -23.93
C LEU A 3 -8.09 1.51 -23.61
N GLU A 4 -8.72 2.08 -24.63
CA GLU A 4 -9.81 3.07 -24.52
C GLU A 4 -11.07 2.52 -23.82
N ASN A 5 -11.18 1.19 -23.65
CA ASN A 5 -12.26 0.59 -22.88
C ASN A 5 -12.08 0.77 -21.37
N TYR A 6 -10.86 1.05 -20.90
CA TYR A 6 -10.62 1.35 -19.49
C TYR A 6 -10.97 2.81 -19.20
N TRP A 7 -11.80 3.01 -18.19
CA TRP A 7 -12.28 4.34 -17.83
C TRP A 7 -11.13 5.25 -17.38
N GLY A 8 -11.10 6.49 -17.87
CA GLY A 8 -10.00 7.44 -17.64
C GLY A 8 -8.83 7.32 -18.64
N VAL A 9 -8.82 6.28 -19.48
CA VAL A 9 -7.91 6.10 -20.61
C VAL A 9 -8.51 6.75 -21.86
N GLY A 10 -8.41 8.07 -21.95
CA GLY A 10 -8.79 8.80 -23.17
C GLY A 10 -7.82 8.53 -24.34
N PRO A 11 -8.14 8.97 -25.57
CA PRO A 11 -7.34 8.68 -26.76
C PRO A 11 -5.85 9.05 -26.63
N LYS A 12 -5.55 10.14 -25.92
CA LYS A 12 -4.17 10.57 -25.64
C LYS A 12 -3.43 9.63 -24.69
N THR A 13 -4.11 9.10 -23.68
CA THR A 13 -3.52 8.13 -22.74
C THR A 13 -3.41 6.76 -23.37
N SER A 14 -4.41 6.35 -24.15
CA SER A 14 -4.33 5.12 -24.95
C SER A 14 -3.15 5.17 -25.92
N ALA A 15 -2.97 6.28 -26.64
CA ALA A 15 -1.83 6.47 -27.54
C ALA A 15 -0.49 6.41 -26.80
N LEU A 16 -0.35 7.17 -25.71
CA LEU A 16 0.87 7.16 -24.87
C LEU A 16 1.22 5.74 -24.41
N LEU A 17 0.27 5.02 -23.78
CA LEU A 17 0.51 3.68 -23.27
C LEU A 17 0.79 2.67 -24.40
N SER A 18 0.12 2.80 -25.54
CA SER A 18 0.38 1.94 -26.70
C SER A 18 1.75 2.19 -27.32
N GLU A 19 2.24 3.44 -27.28
CA GLU A 19 3.54 3.84 -27.82
C GLU A 19 4.69 3.42 -26.91
N GLU A 20 4.55 3.62 -25.60
CA GLU A 20 5.63 3.36 -24.63
C GLU A 20 5.69 1.91 -24.15
N LEU A 21 4.54 1.25 -23.91
CA LEU A 21 4.49 -0.12 -23.37
C LEU A 21 4.01 -1.16 -24.39
N GLY A 22 3.31 -0.73 -25.44
CA GLY A 22 2.50 -1.63 -26.25
C GLY A 22 1.19 -2.03 -25.57
N VAL A 23 0.20 -2.41 -26.39
CA VAL A 23 -1.18 -2.63 -25.91
C VAL A 23 -1.30 -3.79 -24.93
N GLY A 24 -0.54 -4.88 -25.12
CA GLY A 24 -0.60 -6.06 -24.25
C GLY A 24 -0.13 -5.73 -22.83
N THR A 25 1.11 -5.28 -22.72
CA THR A 25 1.73 -4.87 -21.44
C THR A 25 0.99 -3.74 -20.75
N ALA A 26 0.42 -2.78 -21.50
CA ALA A 26 -0.40 -1.74 -20.91
C ALA A 26 -1.74 -2.27 -20.34
N VAL A 27 -2.35 -3.29 -20.96
CA VAL A 27 -3.54 -3.96 -20.41
C VAL A 27 -3.17 -4.72 -19.14
N GLU A 28 -2.10 -5.50 -19.21
CA GLU A 28 -1.58 -6.26 -18.07
C GLU A 28 -1.26 -5.35 -16.88
N ALA A 29 -0.54 -4.24 -17.11
CA ALA A 29 -0.27 -3.24 -16.08
C ALA A 29 -1.54 -2.64 -15.46
N ILE A 30 -2.61 -2.46 -16.24
CA ILE A 30 -3.90 -1.99 -15.71
C ILE A 30 -4.58 -3.08 -14.88
N GLU A 31 -4.56 -4.32 -15.35
CA GLU A 31 -5.20 -5.47 -14.70
C GLU A 31 -4.45 -5.94 -13.45
N SER A 32 -3.12 -5.81 -13.41
CA SER A 32 -2.29 -6.12 -12.24
C SER A 32 -2.17 -4.94 -11.25
N ALA A 33 -2.75 -3.78 -11.59
CA ALA A 33 -2.61 -2.54 -10.84
C ALA A 33 -1.16 -2.03 -10.70
N ASP A 34 -0.35 -2.24 -11.73
CA ASP A 34 1.03 -1.77 -11.80
C ASP A 34 1.07 -0.25 -12.07
N VAL A 35 1.05 0.52 -10.97
CA VAL A 35 1.21 1.98 -11.01
C VAL A 35 2.55 2.36 -11.66
N ARG A 36 3.60 1.57 -11.43
CA ARG A 36 4.95 1.88 -11.88
C ARG A 36 5.06 1.81 -13.39
N ALA A 37 4.64 0.71 -14.00
CA ALA A 37 4.62 0.56 -15.47
C ALA A 37 3.86 1.73 -16.13
N LEU A 38 2.74 2.14 -15.54
CA LEU A 38 1.97 3.30 -16.02
C LEU A 38 2.73 4.63 -15.84
N THR A 39 3.44 4.83 -14.73
CA THR A 39 4.23 6.06 -14.50
C THR A 39 5.49 6.12 -15.34
N ASP A 40 6.16 4.99 -15.56
CA ASP A 40 7.36 4.87 -16.38
C ASP A 40 7.03 5.12 -17.86
N ALA A 41 5.82 4.75 -18.29
CA ALA A 41 5.21 5.16 -19.56
C ALA A 41 4.80 6.65 -19.63
N GLY A 42 5.14 7.46 -18.63
CA GLY A 42 4.95 8.91 -18.63
C GLY A 42 3.62 9.40 -18.06
N LEU A 43 2.81 8.56 -17.41
CA LEU A 43 1.64 9.04 -16.66
C LEU A 43 2.06 9.64 -15.31
N GLY A 44 1.44 10.77 -14.94
CA GLY A 44 1.56 11.24 -13.55
C GLY A 44 0.95 10.24 -12.58
N ARG A 45 1.61 9.95 -11.45
CA ARG A 45 1.19 8.95 -10.45
C ARG A 45 -0.28 9.05 -10.05
N GLY A 46 -0.78 10.26 -9.76
CA GLY A 46 -2.20 10.47 -9.41
C GLY A 46 -3.20 10.22 -10.55
N ARG A 47 -2.74 10.21 -11.81
CA ARG A 47 -3.55 9.79 -12.96
C ARG A 47 -3.52 8.28 -13.14
N ALA A 48 -2.36 7.64 -12.94
CA ALA A 48 -2.22 6.19 -12.97
C ALA A 48 -3.14 5.54 -11.92
N THR A 49 -3.02 5.92 -10.64
CA THR A 49 -3.86 5.37 -9.56
C THR A 49 -5.35 5.56 -9.80
N ARG A 50 -5.76 6.70 -10.38
CA ARG A 50 -7.17 6.95 -10.72
C ARG A 50 -7.68 6.06 -11.84
N ILE A 51 -6.88 5.80 -12.88
CA ILE A 51 -7.22 4.87 -13.96
C ILE A 51 -7.38 3.47 -13.38
N LEU A 52 -6.41 3.02 -12.57
CA LEU A 52 -6.42 1.70 -11.96
C LEU A 52 -7.63 1.46 -11.04
N ARG A 53 -7.98 2.43 -10.20
CA ARG A 53 -9.15 2.32 -9.32
C ARG A 53 -10.46 2.16 -10.09
N HIS A 54 -10.62 2.87 -11.21
CA HIS A 54 -11.84 2.73 -12.02
C HIS A 54 -11.83 1.41 -12.81
N ALA A 55 -10.66 0.95 -13.25
CA ALA A 55 -10.52 -0.35 -13.88
C ALA A 55 -10.85 -1.51 -12.92
N LYS A 56 -10.49 -1.38 -11.64
CA LYS A 56 -10.73 -2.42 -10.61
C LYS A 56 -12.13 -2.37 -9.98
N GLY A 57 -12.79 -1.22 -9.95
CA GLY A 57 -14.12 -1.14 -9.31
C GLY A 57 -14.80 0.21 -9.43
N GLU A 58 -15.34 0.55 -10.61
CA GLU A 58 -16.21 1.73 -10.78
C GLU A 58 -17.38 1.72 -9.79
N ALA A 59 -18.06 0.57 -9.63
CA ALA A 59 -19.15 0.40 -8.68
C ALA A 59 -18.74 0.63 -7.22
N GLY A 60 -17.50 0.26 -6.84
CA GLY A 60 -16.97 0.49 -5.51
C GLY A 60 -16.78 1.98 -5.19
N MET A 61 -16.37 2.77 -6.18
CA MET A 61 -16.17 4.21 -6.01
C MET A 61 -17.50 4.98 -5.92
N ASP A 62 -18.60 4.42 -6.43
CA ASP A 62 -19.95 4.99 -6.31
C ASP A 62 -20.50 4.92 -4.87
N LEU A 63 -19.94 4.05 -4.01
CA LEU A 63 -20.18 4.06 -2.56
C LEU A 63 -19.78 5.41 -1.96
N LEU A 64 -18.68 6.01 -2.43
CA LEU A 64 -18.11 7.23 -1.89
C LEU A 64 -18.82 8.46 -2.46
N ALA A 65 -20.03 8.73 -1.96
CA ALA A 65 -20.95 9.71 -2.53
C ALA A 65 -20.46 11.16 -2.44
N THR A 66 -19.68 11.50 -1.40
CA THR A 66 -19.17 12.86 -1.15
C THR A 66 -17.66 12.95 -1.26
N ARG A 67 -17.16 14.19 -1.40
CA ARG A 67 -15.71 14.46 -1.38
C ARG A 67 -15.07 14.14 -0.04
N ASP A 68 -15.77 14.40 1.07
CA ASP A 68 -15.22 14.15 2.40
C ASP A 68 -15.15 12.64 2.70
N ALA A 69 -16.12 11.84 2.23
CA ALA A 69 -16.05 10.37 2.29
C ALA A 69 -14.85 9.84 1.49
N ARG A 70 -14.62 10.39 0.29
CA ARG A 70 -13.43 10.09 -0.52
C ARG A 70 -12.12 10.50 0.16
N SER A 71 -12.14 11.57 0.97
CA SER A 71 -10.97 11.98 1.75
C SER A 71 -10.65 10.94 2.82
N VAL A 72 -11.63 10.53 3.63
CA VAL A 72 -11.43 9.50 4.68
C VAL A 72 -10.93 8.20 4.07
N TYR A 73 -11.56 7.74 2.99
CA TYR A 73 -11.11 6.56 2.25
C TYR A 73 -9.64 6.71 1.78
N LYS A 74 -9.24 7.90 1.30
CA LYS A 74 -7.88 8.14 0.81
C LYS A 74 -6.89 8.07 1.97
N ASP A 75 -7.22 8.70 3.09
CA ASP A 75 -6.40 8.71 4.30
C ASP A 75 -6.21 7.27 4.82
N LEU A 76 -7.24 6.41 4.73
CA LEU A 76 -7.15 4.99 5.10
C LEU A 76 -6.18 4.18 4.22
N VAL A 77 -6.30 4.28 2.89
CA VAL A 77 -5.42 3.51 1.99
C VAL A 77 -3.99 4.05 1.98
N ASP A 78 -3.81 5.36 2.20
CA ASP A 78 -2.47 5.96 2.36
C ASP A 78 -1.84 5.43 3.67
N LEU A 79 -2.59 5.40 4.78
CA LEU A 79 -2.12 4.85 6.05
C LEU A 79 -1.80 3.35 5.96
N ALA A 80 -2.64 2.54 5.32
CA ALA A 80 -2.37 1.12 5.13
C ALA A 80 -1.13 0.88 4.25
N ALA A 81 -0.90 1.73 3.25
CA ALA A 81 0.27 1.63 2.38
C ALA A 81 1.60 1.96 3.07
N ASP A 82 1.58 2.68 4.21
CA ASP A 82 2.78 2.92 5.02
C ASP A 82 3.31 1.64 5.70
N TYR A 83 2.49 0.60 5.78
CA TYR A 83 2.86 -0.73 6.29
C TYR A 83 3.27 -1.71 5.19
N ALA A 84 3.37 -1.23 3.95
CA ALA A 84 3.79 -2.07 2.84
C ALA A 84 5.23 -2.58 2.99
N VAL A 85 5.45 -3.84 2.62
CA VAL A 85 6.80 -4.44 2.59
C VAL A 85 7.53 -4.20 1.25
N THR A 86 6.80 -3.83 0.20
CA THR A 86 7.36 -3.47 -1.12
C THR A 86 6.64 -2.24 -1.70
N ARG A 87 7.28 -1.54 -2.64
CA ARG A 87 6.65 -0.40 -3.35
C ARG A 87 5.44 -0.85 -4.16
N ARG A 88 5.52 -2.04 -4.78
CA ARG A 88 4.43 -2.65 -5.55
C ARG A 88 3.22 -2.98 -4.66
N ALA A 89 3.44 -3.54 -3.46
CA ALA A 89 2.37 -3.77 -2.50
C ALA A 89 1.72 -2.44 -2.04
N ALA A 90 2.52 -1.40 -1.78
CA ALA A 90 2.00 -0.07 -1.43
C ALA A 90 1.09 0.50 -2.51
N ASP A 91 1.47 0.33 -3.77
CA ASP A 91 0.69 0.79 -4.92
C ASP A 91 -0.59 -0.04 -5.13
N ARG A 92 -0.55 -1.37 -4.93
CA ARG A 92 -1.74 -2.24 -4.88
C ARG A 92 -2.71 -1.80 -3.78
N ILE A 93 -2.24 -1.52 -2.58
CA ILE A 93 -3.07 -1.02 -1.46
C ILE A 93 -3.72 0.32 -1.81
N ARG A 94 -2.97 1.26 -2.39
CA ARG A 94 -3.48 2.57 -2.80
C ARG A 94 -4.55 2.50 -3.89
N VAL A 95 -4.72 1.39 -4.59
CA VAL A 95 -5.80 1.25 -5.58
C VAL A 95 -6.98 0.41 -5.11
N LEU A 96 -6.95 -0.10 -3.87
CA LEU A 96 -8.07 -0.84 -3.30
C LEU A 96 -9.34 0.00 -3.33
N THR A 97 -10.42 -0.54 -3.88
CA THR A 97 -11.73 0.11 -3.87
C THR A 97 -12.66 -0.66 -2.93
N PRO A 98 -13.69 0.01 -2.39
CA PRO A 98 -14.80 -0.71 -1.76
C PRO A 98 -15.34 -1.81 -2.68
N LEU A 99 -15.70 -2.94 -2.08
CA LEU A 99 -16.31 -4.08 -2.74
C LEU A 99 -17.84 -3.91 -2.73
N ALA A 100 -18.51 -4.53 -3.71
CA ALA A 100 -19.97 -4.51 -3.81
C ALA A 100 -20.59 -5.74 -3.14
N ASP A 101 -19.92 -6.88 -3.26
CA ASP A 101 -20.43 -8.17 -2.82
C ASP A 101 -19.84 -8.58 -1.48
N ARG A 102 -20.69 -9.07 -0.59
CA ARG A 102 -20.29 -9.56 0.75
C ARG A 102 -19.28 -10.69 0.66
N ALA A 103 -19.46 -11.62 -0.29
CA ALA A 103 -18.57 -12.76 -0.45
C ALA A 103 -17.13 -12.32 -0.69
N ASP A 104 -16.91 -11.34 -1.57
CA ASP A 104 -15.58 -10.79 -1.83
C ASP A 104 -14.98 -10.09 -0.59
N MET A 105 -15.83 -9.48 0.25
CA MET A 105 -15.38 -8.87 1.51
C MET A 105 -14.96 -9.93 2.51
N ASP A 106 -15.76 -10.99 2.67
CA ASP A 106 -15.47 -12.12 3.55
C ASP A 106 -14.18 -12.85 3.09
N ASP A 107 -14.01 -13.08 1.78
CA ASP A 107 -12.81 -13.70 1.19
C ASP A 107 -11.56 -12.85 1.49
N ARG A 108 -11.61 -11.53 1.28
CA ARG A 108 -10.46 -10.66 1.61
C ARG A 108 -10.18 -10.59 3.10
N LEU A 109 -11.22 -10.57 3.94
CA LEU A 109 -11.05 -10.61 5.38
C LEU A 109 -10.35 -11.91 5.81
N ASP A 110 -10.69 -13.05 5.20
CA ASP A 110 -10.05 -14.35 5.47
C ASP A 110 -8.56 -14.29 5.13
N GLU A 111 -8.20 -13.75 3.97
CA GLU A 111 -6.79 -13.57 3.57
C GLU A 111 -6.02 -12.63 4.49
N VAL A 112 -6.61 -11.49 4.88
CA VAL A 112 -5.97 -10.48 5.74
C VAL A 112 -5.83 -10.97 7.18
N ASP A 113 -6.84 -11.67 7.72
CA ASP A 113 -6.76 -12.28 9.05
C ASP A 113 -5.68 -13.37 9.09
N LEU A 114 -5.62 -14.22 8.06
CA LEU A 114 -4.56 -15.23 7.93
C LEU A 114 -3.17 -14.59 7.87
N ALA A 115 -3.02 -13.48 7.13
CA ALA A 115 -1.77 -12.74 7.05
C ALA A 115 -1.38 -12.06 8.37
N ARG A 116 -2.35 -11.50 9.09
CA ARG A 116 -2.15 -10.93 10.44
C ARG A 116 -1.69 -11.99 11.42
N GLU A 117 -2.36 -13.14 11.47
CA GLU A 117 -2.00 -14.27 12.31
C GLU A 117 -0.61 -14.83 11.96
N SER A 118 -0.32 -14.96 10.67
CA SER A 118 1.00 -15.38 10.18
C SER A 118 2.09 -14.43 10.69
N TRP A 119 1.91 -13.12 10.52
CA TRP A 119 2.86 -12.10 10.97
C TRP A 119 3.06 -12.10 12.50
N GLU A 120 1.97 -12.14 13.26
CA GLU A 120 2.00 -12.18 14.72
C GLU A 120 2.66 -13.46 15.26
N GLY A 121 2.50 -14.58 14.55
CA GLY A 121 3.09 -15.87 14.88
C GLY A 121 4.61 -15.97 14.65
N LEU A 122 5.19 -15.12 13.80
CA LEU A 122 6.64 -15.12 13.55
C LEU A 122 7.42 -14.59 14.76
N ASP A 123 8.57 -15.22 15.05
CA ASP A 123 9.53 -14.68 16.02
C ASP A 123 10.33 -13.50 15.44
N GLY A 124 11.06 -12.79 16.30
CA GLY A 124 11.83 -11.60 15.89
C GLY A 124 12.82 -11.87 14.75
N PRO A 125 13.72 -12.86 14.88
CA PRO A 125 14.66 -13.23 13.81
C PRO A 125 13.99 -13.60 12.49
N THR A 126 12.90 -14.39 12.50
CA THR A 126 12.19 -14.75 11.27
C THR A 126 11.50 -13.54 10.64
N ARG A 127 10.92 -12.62 11.44
CA ARG A 127 10.36 -11.36 10.90
C ARG A 127 11.42 -10.52 10.19
N GLU A 128 12.62 -10.40 10.77
CA GLU A 128 13.73 -9.67 10.16
C GLU A 128 14.15 -10.33 8.83
N ALA A 129 14.24 -11.65 8.77
CA ALA A 129 14.59 -12.39 7.55
C ALA A 129 13.52 -12.24 6.45
N VAL A 130 12.24 -12.32 6.80
CA VAL A 130 11.12 -12.11 5.85
C VAL A 130 11.15 -10.69 5.27
N LEU A 131 11.32 -9.68 6.12
CA LEU A 131 11.41 -8.29 5.65
C LEU A 131 12.63 -8.06 4.75
N ALA A 132 13.78 -8.64 5.10
CA ALA A 132 14.98 -8.55 4.28
C ALA A 132 14.81 -9.24 2.90
N ALA A 133 14.11 -10.37 2.84
CA ALA A 133 13.79 -11.04 1.58
C ALA A 133 12.91 -10.16 0.67
N PHE A 134 11.90 -9.51 1.24
CA PHE A 134 11.04 -8.59 0.49
C PHE A 134 11.73 -7.27 0.10
N GLU A 135 12.62 -6.76 0.94
CA GLU A 135 13.44 -5.59 0.59
C GLU A 135 14.36 -5.90 -0.60
N ALA A 136 15.05 -7.04 -0.59
CA ALA A 136 15.88 -7.47 -1.72
C ALA A 136 15.06 -7.66 -3.00
N TYR A 137 13.86 -8.26 -2.89
CA TYR A 137 12.92 -8.37 -3.99
C TYR A 137 12.53 -7.00 -4.57
N ASP A 138 12.20 -6.02 -3.71
CA ASP A 138 11.79 -4.68 -4.17
C ASP A 138 12.96 -3.87 -4.76
N GLU A 139 14.19 -4.03 -4.27
CA GLU A 139 15.39 -3.35 -4.77
C GLU A 139 15.78 -3.81 -6.18
N SER A 140 15.59 -5.09 -6.49
CA SER A 140 15.89 -5.68 -7.79
C SER A 140 14.94 -5.24 -8.93
N GLU A 141 13.93 -4.42 -8.60
CA GLU A 141 12.84 -4.01 -9.49
C GLU A 141 11.93 -5.16 -9.97
N GLY A 142 12.08 -6.36 -9.39
CA GLY A 142 11.28 -7.54 -9.67
C GLY A 142 11.85 -8.44 -10.77
N GLY A 143 10.98 -9.26 -11.35
CA GLY A 143 11.33 -10.23 -12.38
C GLY A 143 11.57 -11.64 -11.84
N ASP A 144 11.54 -12.62 -12.74
CA ASP A 144 11.56 -14.05 -12.43
C ASP A 144 12.68 -14.44 -11.45
N LEU A 145 13.90 -13.93 -11.64
CA LEU A 145 15.02 -14.25 -10.76
C LEU A 145 14.79 -13.74 -9.34
N ALA A 146 14.37 -12.49 -9.20
CA ALA A 146 14.15 -11.87 -7.91
C ALA A 146 13.00 -12.54 -7.15
N ALA A 147 11.93 -12.90 -7.86
CA ALA A 147 10.82 -13.65 -7.29
C ALA A 147 11.26 -15.02 -6.76
N VAL A 148 12.03 -15.76 -7.54
CA VAL A 148 12.55 -17.07 -7.13
C VAL A 148 13.52 -16.95 -5.95
N GLU A 149 14.41 -15.97 -5.97
CA GLU A 149 15.33 -15.70 -4.85
C GLU A 149 14.58 -15.33 -3.57
N ALA A 150 13.55 -14.49 -3.67
CA ALA A 150 12.68 -14.15 -2.55
C ALA A 150 11.95 -15.39 -2.00
N ALA A 151 11.37 -16.22 -2.88
CA ALA A 151 10.71 -17.46 -2.49
C ALA A 151 11.67 -18.42 -1.76
N LEU A 152 12.90 -18.58 -2.27
CA LEU A 152 13.93 -19.40 -1.62
C LEU A 152 14.34 -18.81 -0.26
N ALA A 153 14.55 -17.50 -0.17
CA ALA A 153 14.93 -16.82 1.08
C ALA A 153 13.83 -16.94 2.15
N LEU A 154 12.55 -16.82 1.77
CA LEU A 154 11.43 -17.03 2.68
C LEU A 154 11.41 -18.46 3.22
N ARG A 155 11.65 -19.47 2.37
CA ARG A 155 11.73 -20.87 2.80
C ARG A 155 12.92 -21.12 3.74
N GLU A 156 14.07 -20.50 3.47
CA GLU A 156 15.24 -20.58 4.34
C GLU A 156 15.03 -19.88 5.69
N ALA A 157 14.21 -18.83 5.73
CA ALA A 157 13.80 -18.17 6.97
C ALA A 157 12.90 -19.06 7.86
N GLY A 158 12.41 -20.18 7.33
CA GLY A 158 11.60 -21.15 8.08
C GLY A 158 10.16 -20.72 8.28
N VAL A 159 9.60 -19.91 7.37
CA VAL A 159 8.16 -19.63 7.37
C VAL A 159 7.38 -20.90 7.00
N GLU A 160 6.23 -21.12 7.65
CA GLU A 160 5.38 -22.28 7.42
C GLU A 160 3.91 -21.86 7.37
N GLY A 161 3.19 -22.30 6.32
CA GLY A 161 1.74 -22.12 6.17
C GLY A 161 1.28 -20.66 6.11
N GLY A 162 -0.03 -20.47 6.30
CA GLY A 162 -0.65 -19.15 6.34
C GLY A 162 -0.45 -18.36 5.05
N VAL A 163 -0.08 -17.08 5.17
CA VAL A 163 0.17 -16.22 4.00
C VAL A 163 1.37 -16.68 3.14
N PHE A 164 2.22 -17.56 3.67
CA PHE A 164 3.37 -18.11 2.97
C PHE A 164 3.13 -19.51 2.39
N GLU A 165 1.92 -20.09 2.55
CA GLU A 165 1.61 -21.45 2.11
C GLU A 165 1.93 -21.66 0.63
N SER A 166 1.49 -20.73 -0.22
CA SER A 166 1.75 -20.73 -1.67
C SER A 166 3.23 -20.70 -2.02
N VAL A 167 4.07 -20.06 -1.19
CA VAL A 167 5.53 -20.02 -1.36
C VAL A 167 6.17 -21.34 -0.88
N THR A 168 5.68 -21.88 0.23
CA THR A 168 6.24 -23.12 0.81
C THR A 168 5.89 -24.37 0.02
N ASP A 169 4.76 -24.37 -0.70
CA ASP A 169 4.27 -25.47 -1.54
C ASP A 169 5.07 -25.65 -2.84
N LEU A 170 5.85 -24.64 -3.25
CA LEU A 170 6.66 -24.71 -4.47
C LEU A 170 7.77 -25.77 -4.37
N ASP A 171 8.16 -26.35 -5.51
CA ASP A 171 9.29 -27.27 -5.55
C ASP A 171 10.62 -26.51 -5.41
N GLY A 172 11.31 -26.72 -4.30
CA GLY A 172 12.54 -25.98 -4.00
C GLY A 172 13.73 -26.37 -4.88
N ASP A 173 13.75 -27.59 -5.40
CA ASP A 173 14.83 -28.05 -6.27
C ASP A 173 14.67 -27.44 -7.66
N LEU A 174 13.44 -27.37 -8.18
CA LEU A 174 13.13 -26.67 -9.42
C LEU A 174 13.39 -25.16 -9.32
N LEU A 175 13.01 -24.52 -8.22
CA LEU A 175 13.30 -23.09 -8.00
C LEU A 175 14.80 -22.81 -7.98
N ARG A 176 15.62 -23.64 -7.30
CA ARG A 176 17.08 -23.45 -7.28
C ARG A 176 17.68 -23.63 -8.68
N ALA A 177 17.23 -24.64 -9.43
CA ALA A 177 17.68 -24.87 -10.80
C ALA A 177 17.30 -23.69 -11.73
N GLY A 178 16.06 -23.20 -11.62
CA GLY A 178 15.58 -22.02 -12.34
C GLY A 178 16.38 -20.77 -12.01
N ALA A 179 16.64 -20.50 -10.73
CA ALA A 179 17.46 -19.35 -10.31
C ALA A 179 18.90 -19.44 -10.83
N GLU A 180 19.52 -20.62 -10.82
CA GLU A 180 20.85 -20.84 -11.39
C GLU A 180 20.86 -20.53 -12.89
N ALA A 181 19.88 -21.03 -13.63
CA ALA A 181 19.76 -20.80 -15.06
C ALA A 181 19.45 -19.33 -15.41
N LEU A 182 18.56 -18.67 -14.67
CA LEU A 182 18.25 -17.25 -14.84
C LEU A 182 19.47 -16.37 -14.60
N ARG A 183 20.27 -16.64 -13.56
CA ARG A 183 21.54 -15.92 -13.32
C ARG A 183 22.54 -16.15 -14.44
N ALA A 184 22.67 -17.41 -14.89
CA ALA A 184 23.61 -17.80 -15.92
C ALA A 184 23.29 -17.18 -17.30
N LEU A 185 22.03 -16.84 -17.57
CA LEU A 185 21.60 -16.25 -18.83
C LEU A 185 21.25 -14.75 -18.73
N GLY A 186 21.51 -14.10 -17.60
CA GLY A 186 21.21 -12.68 -17.42
C GLY A 186 19.71 -12.35 -17.46
N GLY A 187 18.86 -13.31 -17.10
CA GLY A 187 17.40 -13.13 -16.98
C GLY A 187 16.59 -13.41 -18.25
N ASP A 188 17.21 -13.79 -19.37
CA ASP A 188 16.51 -14.12 -20.63
C ASP A 188 17.03 -15.43 -21.21
N ALA A 189 16.15 -16.29 -21.73
CA ALA A 189 16.53 -17.56 -22.36
C ALA A 189 17.48 -17.36 -23.56
N ASP A 190 17.38 -16.23 -24.26
CA ASP A 190 18.24 -15.87 -25.39
C ASP A 190 19.48 -15.05 -24.97
N GLY A 191 19.73 -14.89 -23.67
CA GLY A 191 20.82 -14.09 -23.13
C GLY A 191 22.23 -14.59 -23.45
N GLU A 192 23.22 -13.72 -23.21
CA GLU A 192 24.63 -14.10 -23.22
C GLU A 192 24.93 -14.92 -21.96
N VAL A 193 25.68 -16.02 -22.11
CA VAL A 193 26.04 -16.86 -20.96
C VAL A 193 27.03 -16.09 -20.10
N ALA A 194 26.64 -15.82 -18.85
CA ALA A 194 27.44 -15.11 -17.87
C ALA A 194 28.71 -15.90 -17.48
N ASP A 195 29.76 -15.17 -17.10
CA ASP A 195 30.97 -15.79 -16.54
C ASP A 195 30.62 -16.57 -15.26
N GLY A 196 31.22 -17.75 -15.06
CA GLY A 196 30.94 -18.64 -13.94
C GLY A 196 29.80 -19.63 -14.18
N ALA A 197 29.10 -19.55 -15.32
CA ALA A 197 28.04 -20.49 -15.68
C ALA A 197 28.55 -21.87 -16.17
N ASP A 198 29.77 -21.92 -16.70
CA ASP A 198 30.42 -23.15 -17.16
C ASP A 198 31.95 -22.99 -17.14
N ASP A 199 32.63 -23.73 -16.26
CA ASP A 199 34.09 -23.66 -16.09
C ASP A 199 34.85 -23.84 -17.41
N ARG A 200 34.36 -24.71 -18.30
CA ARG A 200 35.01 -24.98 -19.58
C ARG A 200 34.85 -23.81 -20.56
N LEU A 201 33.70 -23.16 -20.59
CA LEU A 201 33.48 -21.95 -21.37
C LEU A 201 34.38 -20.82 -20.88
N ASP A 202 34.49 -20.65 -19.55
CA ASP A 202 35.34 -19.64 -18.94
C ASP A 202 36.82 -19.86 -19.28
N ASP A 203 37.30 -21.10 -19.20
CA ASP A 203 38.66 -21.49 -19.60
C ASP A 203 38.94 -21.17 -21.09
N LEU A 204 37.98 -21.46 -21.97
CA LEU A 204 38.10 -21.15 -23.40
C LEU A 204 38.12 -19.64 -23.65
N ARG A 205 37.25 -18.87 -22.99
CA ARG A 205 37.22 -17.39 -23.05
C ARG A 205 38.53 -16.79 -22.55
N ALA A 206 39.07 -17.29 -21.44
CA ALA A 206 40.36 -16.86 -20.89
C ALA A 206 41.52 -17.17 -21.84
N THR A 207 41.56 -18.38 -22.40
CA THR A 207 42.57 -18.81 -23.38
C THR A 207 42.50 -17.95 -24.65
N LEU A 208 41.30 -17.70 -25.18
CA LEU A 208 41.08 -16.84 -26.34
C LEU A 208 41.61 -15.42 -26.11
N ARG A 209 41.26 -14.79 -24.98
CA ARG A 209 41.76 -13.46 -24.61
C ARG A 209 43.29 -13.43 -24.57
N ALA A 210 43.93 -14.42 -23.94
CA ALA A 210 45.39 -14.51 -23.86
C ALA A 210 46.04 -14.71 -25.25
N VAL A 211 45.46 -15.51 -26.13
CA VAL A 211 45.96 -15.70 -27.50
C VAL A 211 45.75 -14.44 -28.35
N ASP A 212 44.62 -13.76 -28.21
CA ASP A 212 44.32 -12.52 -28.93
C ASP A 212 45.28 -11.38 -28.52
N ASP A 213 45.61 -11.29 -27.23
CA ASP A 213 46.64 -10.38 -26.72
C ASP A 213 48.00 -10.61 -27.39
N LEU A 214 48.42 -11.88 -27.57
CA LEU A 214 49.63 -12.22 -28.32
C LEU A 214 49.48 -11.87 -29.81
N ALA A 215 48.31 -12.13 -30.40
CA ALA A 215 48.00 -11.87 -31.80
C ALA A 215 48.04 -10.37 -32.15
N GLY A 216 47.76 -9.50 -31.17
CA GLY A 216 47.90 -8.04 -31.29
C GLY A 216 49.34 -7.53 -31.36
N ARG A 217 50.33 -8.36 -30.99
CA ARG A 217 51.76 -7.97 -30.90
C ARG A 217 52.72 -9.04 -31.48
N PRO A 218 52.52 -9.50 -32.73
CA PRO A 218 53.26 -10.63 -33.29
C PRO A 218 54.77 -10.39 -33.41
N ALA A 219 55.20 -9.15 -33.65
CA ALA A 219 56.63 -8.80 -33.72
C ALA A 219 57.33 -8.96 -32.36
N ALA A 220 56.66 -8.59 -31.26
CA ALA A 220 57.20 -8.75 -29.92
C ALA A 220 57.28 -10.23 -29.53
N VAL A 221 56.28 -11.03 -29.90
CA VAL A 221 56.31 -12.50 -29.74
C VAL A 221 57.50 -13.12 -30.50
N VAL A 222 57.79 -12.66 -31.71
CA VAL A 222 58.98 -13.11 -32.46
C VAL A 222 60.28 -12.76 -31.74
N GLU A 223 60.38 -11.58 -31.12
CA GLU A 223 61.56 -11.18 -30.33
C GLU A 223 61.72 -12.03 -29.07
N GLU A 224 60.62 -12.26 -28.34
CA GLU A 224 60.55 -13.08 -27.12
C GLU A 224 60.96 -14.55 -27.41
N VAL A 225 60.54 -15.10 -28.55
CA VAL A 225 60.88 -16.47 -29.00
C VAL A 225 62.27 -16.53 -29.67
N GLY A 226 62.66 -15.47 -30.39
CA GLY A 226 63.85 -15.38 -31.25
C GLY A 226 65.19 -15.43 -30.50
N GLY A 227 65.18 -15.17 -29.18
CA GLY A 227 66.34 -15.39 -28.31
C GLY A 227 66.79 -16.85 -28.22
N ALA A 228 65.96 -17.82 -28.62
CA ALA A 228 66.23 -19.26 -28.46
C ALA A 228 66.68 -20.01 -29.74
N GLY A 229 66.71 -19.40 -30.94
CA GLY A 229 67.07 -20.16 -32.15
C GLY A 229 66.92 -19.49 -33.51
N ALA A 230 67.46 -18.28 -33.69
CA ALA A 230 67.28 -17.44 -34.89
C ALA A 230 67.84 -17.97 -36.25
N ALA A 231 68.20 -19.25 -36.37
CA ALA A 231 68.78 -19.82 -37.61
C ALA A 231 68.19 -21.17 -38.05
N ASP A 232 67.26 -21.76 -37.29
CA ASP A 232 66.66 -23.07 -37.60
C ASP A 232 65.13 -23.01 -37.47
N PRO A 233 64.39 -23.11 -38.59
CA PRO A 233 62.92 -23.03 -38.60
C PRO A 233 62.22 -24.03 -37.67
N GLU A 234 62.75 -25.24 -37.50
CA GLU A 234 62.13 -26.25 -36.65
C GLU A 234 62.33 -25.96 -35.16
N ARG A 235 63.49 -25.41 -34.80
CA ARG A 235 63.74 -24.92 -33.44
C ARG A 235 62.88 -23.71 -33.11
N PHE A 236 62.71 -22.78 -34.06
CA PHE A 236 61.84 -21.63 -33.88
C PHE A 236 60.39 -22.06 -33.67
N ARG A 237 59.85 -22.96 -34.51
CA ARG A 237 58.50 -23.53 -34.34
C ARG A 237 58.32 -24.19 -32.97
N THR A 238 59.31 -24.95 -32.52
CA THR A 238 59.28 -25.59 -31.20
C THR A 238 59.28 -24.57 -30.06
N ALA A 239 60.11 -23.53 -30.17
CA ALA A 239 60.21 -22.47 -29.17
C ALA A 239 58.93 -21.62 -29.11
N LEU A 240 58.36 -21.26 -30.27
CA LEU A 240 57.07 -20.59 -30.38
C LEU A 240 55.97 -21.44 -29.74
N ARG A 241 55.94 -22.74 -30.05
CA ARG A 241 54.94 -23.65 -29.48
C ARG A 241 54.99 -23.66 -27.96
N ARG A 242 56.19 -23.79 -27.39
CA ARG A 242 56.37 -23.77 -25.93
C ARG A 242 55.93 -22.44 -25.35
N HIS A 243 56.36 -21.32 -25.93
CA HIS A 243 56.04 -19.99 -25.44
C HIS A 243 54.53 -19.73 -25.44
N VAL A 244 53.83 -19.99 -26.56
CA VAL A 244 52.38 -19.78 -26.62
C VAL A 244 51.64 -20.69 -25.63
N VAL A 245 52.03 -21.96 -25.49
CA VAL A 245 51.42 -22.89 -24.52
C VAL A 245 51.66 -22.43 -23.08
N GLU A 246 52.87 -21.94 -22.75
CA GLU A 246 53.21 -21.44 -21.41
C GLU A 246 52.47 -20.15 -21.06
N GLU A 247 52.32 -19.23 -22.01
CA GLU A 247 51.67 -17.92 -21.79
C GLU A 247 50.14 -18.00 -21.81
N THR A 248 49.55 -18.94 -22.57
CA THR A 248 48.09 -18.97 -22.82
C THR A 248 47.40 -20.22 -22.29
N GLY A 249 48.13 -21.27 -21.95
CA GLY A 249 47.56 -22.56 -21.54
C GLY A 249 46.92 -23.37 -22.68
N VAL A 250 46.98 -22.88 -23.93
CA VAL A 250 46.34 -23.52 -25.08
C VAL A 250 46.88 -24.93 -25.36
N ASP A 251 46.02 -25.82 -25.86
CA ASP A 251 46.44 -27.17 -26.24
C ASP A 251 47.46 -27.14 -27.40
N ALA A 252 48.53 -27.92 -27.24
CA ALA A 252 49.63 -27.96 -28.19
C ALA A 252 49.25 -28.58 -29.55
N ALA A 253 48.15 -29.32 -29.65
CA ALA A 253 47.62 -29.85 -30.92
C ALA A 253 46.85 -28.77 -31.69
N ARG A 254 45.98 -27.99 -31.04
CA ARG A 254 45.31 -26.83 -31.65
C ARG A 254 46.31 -25.84 -32.25
N LEU A 255 47.37 -25.51 -31.51
CA LEU A 255 48.44 -24.64 -32.00
C LEU A 255 49.20 -25.22 -33.21
N ARG A 256 49.32 -26.54 -33.32
CA ARG A 256 49.94 -27.20 -34.48
C ARG A 256 49.03 -27.17 -35.71
N GLU A 257 47.72 -27.30 -35.50
CA GLU A 257 46.72 -27.28 -36.57
C GLU A 257 46.52 -25.86 -37.14
N ALA A 258 46.60 -24.84 -36.30
CA ALA A 258 46.52 -23.43 -36.70
C ALA A 258 47.77 -22.91 -37.44
N ALA A 259 48.91 -23.59 -37.32
CA ALA A 259 50.17 -23.14 -37.92
C ALA A 259 50.15 -23.30 -39.46
N PRO A 260 50.49 -22.25 -40.24
CA PRO A 260 50.45 -22.32 -41.69
C PRO A 260 51.56 -23.23 -42.23
N GLY A 261 51.29 -23.92 -43.35
CA GLY A 261 52.28 -24.76 -44.03
C GLY A 261 53.48 -23.97 -44.56
N ASP A 262 53.26 -22.71 -44.95
CA ASP A 262 54.23 -21.77 -45.49
C ASP A 262 54.03 -20.35 -44.93
N ALA A 263 55.13 -19.59 -44.86
CA ALA A 263 55.12 -18.19 -44.42
C ALA A 263 56.25 -17.40 -45.07
N ALA A 264 56.06 -16.10 -45.26
CA ALA A 264 57.04 -15.21 -45.88
C ALA A 264 58.25 -14.95 -44.96
N ASP A 265 58.00 -14.80 -43.67
CA ASP A 265 59.01 -14.61 -42.63
C ASP A 265 58.48 -15.10 -41.26
N ALA A 266 59.29 -14.97 -40.20
CA ALA A 266 58.93 -15.41 -38.86
C ALA A 266 57.73 -14.63 -38.27
N THR A 267 57.59 -13.34 -38.59
CA THR A 267 56.49 -12.49 -38.11
C THR A 267 55.20 -12.83 -38.83
N ASP A 268 55.24 -13.08 -40.14
CA ASP A 268 54.12 -13.58 -40.93
C ASP A 268 53.69 -14.99 -40.44
N PHE A 269 54.65 -15.87 -40.12
CA PHE A 269 54.35 -17.18 -39.54
C PHE A 269 53.64 -17.05 -38.18
N VAL A 270 54.17 -16.26 -37.25
CA VAL A 270 53.58 -16.04 -35.93
C VAL A 270 52.21 -15.38 -36.05
N SER A 271 52.08 -14.33 -36.86
CA SER A 271 50.82 -13.62 -37.04
C SER A 271 49.72 -14.51 -37.61
N ARG A 272 50.02 -15.33 -38.64
CA ARG A 272 49.04 -16.27 -39.20
C ARG A 272 48.70 -17.40 -38.25
N THR A 273 49.69 -17.93 -37.53
CA THR A 273 49.46 -18.99 -36.53
C THR A 273 48.54 -18.49 -35.41
N LEU A 274 48.83 -17.32 -34.85
CA LEU A 274 48.02 -16.74 -33.77
C LEU A 274 46.63 -16.35 -34.25
N ARG A 275 46.48 -15.78 -35.46
CA ARG A 275 45.16 -15.49 -36.05
C ARG A 275 44.34 -16.76 -36.29
N GLY A 276 44.94 -17.81 -36.85
CA GLY A 276 44.25 -19.08 -37.03
C GLY A 276 43.83 -19.72 -35.70
N LEU A 277 44.63 -19.52 -34.64
CA LEU A 277 44.30 -19.98 -33.31
C LEU A 277 43.19 -19.14 -32.65
N VAL A 278 43.17 -17.82 -32.86
CA VAL A 278 42.05 -16.95 -32.47
C VAL A 278 40.78 -17.41 -33.18
N GLU A 279 40.82 -17.67 -34.48
CA GLU A 279 39.66 -18.17 -35.23
C GLU A 279 39.15 -19.52 -34.70
N ASP A 280 40.03 -20.48 -34.42
CA ASP A 280 39.68 -21.79 -33.83
C ASP A 280 39.10 -21.67 -32.41
N LEU A 281 39.72 -20.85 -31.56
CA LEU A 281 39.27 -20.65 -30.19
C LEU A 281 37.95 -19.88 -30.14
N SER A 282 37.77 -18.86 -30.98
CA SER A 282 36.50 -18.15 -31.11
C SER A 282 35.37 -19.10 -31.52
N ALA A 283 35.59 -19.95 -32.53
CA ALA A 283 34.61 -20.96 -32.93
C ALA A 283 34.32 -21.95 -31.79
N ALA A 284 35.34 -22.39 -31.04
CA ALA A 284 35.15 -23.30 -29.91
C ALA A 284 34.41 -22.63 -28.73
N VAL A 285 34.60 -21.32 -28.50
CA VAL A 285 33.84 -20.54 -27.53
C VAL A 285 32.39 -20.44 -27.98
N GLU A 286 32.13 -20.09 -29.24
CA GLU A 286 30.77 -19.99 -29.81
C GLU A 286 30.03 -21.34 -29.71
N ASP A 287 30.67 -22.44 -30.09
CA ASP A 287 30.10 -23.79 -30.00
C ASP A 287 29.78 -24.17 -28.55
N ARG A 288 30.72 -23.93 -27.62
CA ARG A 288 30.51 -24.26 -26.20
C ARG A 288 29.43 -23.39 -25.57
N GLU A 289 29.40 -22.12 -25.91
CA GLU A 289 28.39 -21.18 -25.43
C GLU A 289 26.99 -21.58 -25.93
N ALA A 290 26.87 -22.02 -27.18
CA ALA A 290 25.61 -22.56 -27.70
C ALA A 290 25.16 -23.82 -26.93
N GLU A 291 26.05 -24.78 -26.67
CA GLU A 291 25.75 -25.97 -25.87
C GLU A 291 25.31 -25.63 -24.45
N VAL A 292 25.99 -24.68 -23.80
CA VAL A 292 25.67 -24.24 -22.44
C VAL A 292 24.32 -23.53 -22.42
N ARG A 293 24.07 -22.64 -23.37
CA ARG A 293 22.79 -21.94 -23.51
C ARG A 293 21.63 -22.91 -23.72
N GLU A 294 21.75 -23.87 -24.62
CA GLU A 294 20.70 -24.88 -24.88
C GLU A 294 20.34 -25.63 -23.60
N ARG A 295 21.35 -26.11 -22.86
CA ARG A 295 21.14 -26.79 -21.58
C ARG A 295 20.46 -25.90 -20.53
N LEU A 296 20.88 -24.63 -20.41
CA LEU A 296 20.29 -23.70 -19.44
C LEU A 296 18.85 -23.33 -19.83
N ALA A 297 18.58 -23.16 -21.13
CA ALA A 297 17.24 -22.92 -21.65
C ALA A 297 16.31 -24.12 -21.39
N ASP A 298 16.80 -25.36 -21.56
CA ASP A 298 16.06 -26.57 -21.18
C ASP A 298 15.72 -26.57 -19.68
N THR A 299 16.66 -26.20 -18.80
CA THR A 299 16.40 -26.06 -17.36
C THR A 299 15.35 -24.97 -17.06
N LEU A 300 15.39 -23.84 -17.77
CA LEU A 300 14.38 -22.80 -17.61
C LEU A 300 12.99 -23.28 -18.08
N ASP A 301 12.92 -24.00 -19.19
CA ASP A 301 11.66 -24.56 -19.67
C ASP A 301 11.08 -25.60 -18.72
N GLU A 302 11.94 -26.43 -18.09
CA GLU A 302 11.52 -27.39 -17.06
C GLU A 302 11.04 -26.72 -15.77
N SER A 303 11.58 -25.55 -15.41
CA SER A 303 11.23 -24.81 -14.17
C SER A 303 10.23 -23.67 -14.39
N ARG A 304 9.77 -23.45 -15.62
CA ARG A 304 8.95 -22.30 -16.03
C ARG A 304 7.68 -22.14 -15.19
N GLU A 305 6.98 -23.24 -14.92
CA GLU A 305 5.73 -23.21 -14.14
C GLU A 305 5.99 -22.80 -12.69
N GLU A 306 6.99 -23.40 -12.04
CA GLU A 306 7.42 -23.04 -10.69
C GLU A 306 7.94 -21.61 -10.58
N VAL A 307 8.70 -21.11 -11.55
CA VAL A 307 9.21 -19.73 -11.57
C VAL A 307 8.05 -18.74 -11.66
N ALA A 308 7.09 -18.96 -12.56
CA ALA A 308 5.90 -18.11 -12.68
C ALA A 308 5.02 -18.19 -11.41
N ALA A 309 4.90 -19.37 -10.81
CA ALA A 309 4.19 -19.54 -9.55
C ALA A 309 4.89 -18.81 -8.39
N ALA A 310 6.23 -18.75 -8.38
CA ALA A 310 7.00 -17.98 -7.40
C ALA A 310 6.72 -16.48 -7.49
N ASP A 311 6.68 -15.91 -8.71
CA ASP A 311 6.35 -14.49 -8.91
C ASP A 311 4.96 -14.15 -8.36
N ALA A 312 3.95 -14.94 -8.72
CA ALA A 312 2.59 -14.75 -8.21
C ALA A 312 2.53 -14.91 -6.68
N ALA A 313 3.12 -15.97 -6.14
CA ALA A 313 3.10 -16.27 -4.71
C ALA A 313 3.81 -15.19 -3.88
N VAL A 314 4.96 -14.69 -4.34
CA VAL A 314 5.71 -13.62 -3.66
C VAL A 314 4.94 -12.30 -3.78
N ASP A 315 4.41 -11.93 -4.94
CA ASP A 315 3.62 -10.69 -5.10
C ASP A 315 2.41 -10.69 -4.16
N ASP A 316 1.65 -11.79 -4.10
CA ASP A 316 0.50 -11.90 -3.20
C ASP A 316 0.90 -11.96 -1.73
N ALA A 317 1.96 -12.67 -1.37
CA ALA A 317 2.48 -12.67 0.00
C ALA A 317 2.90 -11.25 0.44
N THR A 318 3.57 -10.48 -0.42
CA THR A 318 3.95 -9.09 -0.09
C THR A 318 2.71 -8.22 0.14
N PHE A 319 1.69 -8.35 -0.72
CA PHE A 319 0.46 -7.57 -0.61
C PHE A 319 -0.34 -7.93 0.65
N LEU A 320 -0.58 -9.22 0.89
CA LEU A 320 -1.37 -9.68 2.04
C LEU A 320 -0.63 -9.46 3.36
N LEU A 321 0.67 -9.73 3.42
CA LEU A 321 1.45 -9.45 4.63
C LEU A 321 1.48 -7.96 4.96
N SER A 322 1.49 -7.07 3.96
CA SER A 322 1.39 -5.62 4.17
C SER A 322 0.07 -5.23 4.86
N LEU A 323 -1.06 -5.78 4.41
CA LEU A 323 -2.36 -5.57 5.05
C LEU A 323 -2.44 -6.22 6.44
N GLY A 324 -1.86 -7.41 6.61
CA GLY A 324 -1.76 -8.09 7.90
C GLY A 324 -0.94 -7.29 8.91
N ARG A 325 0.17 -6.67 8.48
CA ARG A 325 1.00 -5.76 9.30
C ARG A 325 0.22 -4.52 9.71
N PHE A 326 -0.52 -3.91 8.79
CA PHE A 326 -1.42 -2.78 9.09
C PHE A 326 -2.49 -3.19 10.12
N ALA A 327 -3.12 -4.35 9.94
CA ALA A 327 -4.12 -4.86 10.86
C ALA A 327 -3.55 -5.13 12.27
N ALA A 328 -2.38 -5.75 12.35
CA ALA A 328 -1.68 -6.00 13.62
C ALA A 328 -1.26 -4.71 14.33
N ALA A 329 -0.78 -3.71 13.57
CA ALA A 329 -0.28 -2.46 14.14
C ALA A 329 -1.37 -1.63 14.85
N PHE A 330 -2.62 -1.75 14.41
CA PHE A 330 -3.76 -1.02 14.95
C PHE A 330 -4.77 -1.90 15.70
N ASP A 331 -4.43 -3.17 15.98
CA ASP A 331 -5.30 -4.15 16.65
C ASP A 331 -6.69 -4.23 16.02
N LEU A 332 -6.71 -4.32 14.67
CA LEU A 332 -7.95 -4.32 13.90
C LEU A 332 -8.66 -5.68 14.01
N THR A 333 -9.99 -5.65 14.14
CA THR A 333 -10.82 -6.84 14.31
C THR A 333 -11.81 -7.03 13.16
N ARG A 334 -12.10 -8.27 12.79
CA ARG A 334 -13.11 -8.60 11.79
C ARG A 334 -14.49 -8.04 12.16
N PRO A 335 -15.16 -7.27 11.28
CA PRO A 335 -16.54 -6.86 11.50
C PRO A 335 -17.51 -8.02 11.28
N THR A 336 -18.65 -8.00 11.95
CA THR A 336 -19.78 -8.90 11.69
C THR A 336 -20.77 -8.25 10.73
N TYR A 337 -20.97 -8.84 9.54
CA TYR A 337 -21.98 -8.34 8.61
C TYR A 337 -23.39 -8.83 8.96
N VAL A 338 -24.35 -7.90 9.04
CA VAL A 338 -25.77 -8.16 9.30
C VAL A 338 -26.61 -7.88 8.05
N GLU A 339 -27.58 -8.75 7.76
CA GLU A 339 -28.42 -8.69 6.54
C GLU A 339 -29.90 -8.50 6.81
N ASP A 340 -30.37 -8.95 7.97
CA ASP A 340 -31.76 -8.91 8.41
C ASP A 340 -32.16 -7.56 9.01
N ARG A 341 -31.18 -6.67 9.20
CA ARG A 341 -31.31 -5.36 9.84
C ARG A 341 -30.22 -4.42 9.35
N ASP A 342 -30.46 -3.12 9.52
CA ASP A 342 -29.47 -2.08 9.24
C ASP A 342 -28.75 -1.71 10.52
N ALA A 343 -27.42 -1.72 10.50
CA ALA A 343 -26.58 -1.40 11.64
C ALA A 343 -25.25 -0.77 11.23
N LEU A 344 -24.82 0.20 12.02
CA LEU A 344 -23.41 0.55 12.15
C LEU A 344 -23.16 0.71 13.65
N ALA A 345 -22.61 -0.33 14.26
CA ALA A 345 -22.37 -0.37 15.68
C ALA A 345 -20.95 -0.85 15.98
N VAL A 346 -20.32 -0.21 16.97
CA VAL A 346 -18.94 -0.46 17.36
C VAL A 346 -18.80 -0.48 18.87
N LEU A 347 -17.92 -1.35 19.35
CA LEU A 347 -17.46 -1.42 20.72
C LEU A 347 -15.98 -1.02 20.78
N GLU A 348 -15.67 -0.03 21.62
CA GLU A 348 -14.31 0.46 21.88
C GLU A 348 -13.52 0.84 20.60
N ALA A 349 -14.19 1.53 19.65
CA ALA A 349 -13.57 1.94 18.40
C ALA A 349 -12.56 3.09 18.57
N ARG A 350 -11.50 3.06 17.77
CA ARG A 350 -10.44 4.07 17.76
C ARG A 350 -10.33 4.75 16.40
N ASN A 351 -10.13 6.06 16.42
CA ASN A 351 -9.85 6.78 15.18
C ASN A 351 -8.40 6.49 14.72
N LEU A 352 -8.24 5.97 13.50
CA LEU A 352 -6.92 5.56 13.01
C LEU A 352 -5.94 6.71 12.80
N ALA A 353 -6.42 7.89 12.41
CA ALA A 353 -5.56 9.05 12.24
C ALA A 353 -5.00 9.56 13.58
N LEU A 354 -5.78 9.44 14.66
CA LEU A 354 -5.30 9.73 16.01
C LEU A 354 -4.39 8.62 16.53
N ALA A 355 -4.74 7.36 16.32
CA ALA A 355 -3.97 6.20 16.78
C ALA A 355 -2.60 6.07 16.09
N ALA A 356 -2.45 6.62 14.89
CA ALA A 356 -1.16 6.71 14.20
C ALA A 356 -0.22 7.79 14.76
N GLY A 357 -0.72 8.68 15.62
CA GLY A 357 0.09 9.68 16.33
C GLY A 357 0.64 9.17 17.67
N ASP A 358 1.47 9.98 18.33
CA ASP A 358 2.12 9.64 19.61
C ASP A 358 1.22 9.78 20.86
N GLY A 359 -0.09 10.01 20.68
CA GLY A 359 -1.03 10.29 21.77
C GLY A 359 -1.86 9.08 22.18
N ASP A 360 -2.31 9.04 23.44
CA ASP A 360 -3.30 8.05 23.87
C ASP A 360 -4.68 8.41 23.30
N VAL A 361 -5.39 7.42 22.78
CA VAL A 361 -6.70 7.59 22.12
C VAL A 361 -7.75 6.92 22.97
N GLN A 362 -8.70 7.71 23.50
CA GLN A 362 -9.88 7.16 24.17
C GLN A 362 -10.72 6.37 23.15
N PRO A 363 -10.89 5.05 23.32
CA PRO A 363 -11.83 4.28 22.51
C PRO A 363 -13.28 4.71 22.78
N VAL A 364 -14.13 4.63 21.76
CA VAL A 364 -15.54 5.02 21.82
C VAL A 364 -16.46 3.91 21.36
N SER A 365 -17.51 3.66 22.11
CA SER A 365 -18.57 2.70 21.79
C SER A 365 -19.81 3.44 21.29
N TYR A 366 -20.32 3.09 20.12
CA TYR A 366 -21.41 3.82 19.49
C TYR A 366 -22.23 2.95 18.53
N GLY A 367 -23.52 3.23 18.40
CA GLY A 367 -24.43 2.43 17.57
C GLY A 367 -25.53 3.25 16.92
N ILE A 368 -25.79 3.00 15.65
CA ILE A 368 -26.98 3.44 14.91
C ILE A 368 -27.60 2.23 14.20
N GLY A 369 -28.93 2.18 14.16
CA GLY A 369 -29.67 1.02 13.69
C GLY A 369 -29.83 -0.07 14.76
N ASP A 370 -30.22 -1.27 14.34
CA ASP A 370 -30.49 -2.40 15.24
C ASP A 370 -29.30 -3.36 15.25
N HIS A 371 -28.66 -3.53 16.41
CA HIS A 371 -27.50 -4.38 16.59
C HIS A 371 -27.58 -5.24 17.85
N SER A 372 -26.77 -6.29 17.90
CA SER A 372 -26.72 -7.23 19.03
C SER A 372 -25.50 -7.08 19.94
N LEU A 373 -24.55 -6.18 19.60
CA LEU A 373 -23.37 -5.91 20.43
C LEU A 373 -23.71 -5.68 21.92
N SER A 374 -23.06 -6.47 22.77
CA SER A 374 -23.12 -6.35 24.22
C SER A 374 -21.91 -5.57 24.74
N GLY A 375 -22.13 -4.60 25.63
CA GLY A 375 -21.07 -3.87 26.31
C GLY A 375 -21.46 -3.59 27.77
N THR A 376 -20.49 -3.14 28.57
CA THR A 376 -20.75 -2.69 29.94
C THR A 376 -21.23 -1.25 29.96
N THR A 377 -22.23 -0.94 30.79
CA THR A 377 -22.65 0.45 31.02
C THR A 377 -21.51 1.26 31.68
N PRO A 378 -21.29 2.53 31.29
CA PRO A 378 -22.09 3.36 30.37
C PRO A 378 -21.77 3.17 28.88
N SER A 379 -20.68 2.48 28.53
CA SER A 379 -20.18 2.30 27.16
C SER A 379 -20.97 1.33 26.28
N ARG A 380 -22.13 0.82 26.72
CA ARG A 380 -22.94 -0.07 25.88
C ARG A 380 -23.52 0.72 24.71
N PRO A 381 -23.21 0.37 23.44
CA PRO A 381 -23.75 1.10 22.31
C PRO A 381 -25.30 0.98 22.27
N PRO A 382 -26.01 2.09 22.00
CA PRO A 382 -27.46 2.12 21.92
C PRO A 382 -27.95 1.50 20.60
N SER A 383 -29.08 0.80 20.66
CA SER A 383 -29.67 0.07 19.53
C SER A 383 -31.13 0.48 19.30
N GLY A 384 -31.58 0.42 18.05
CA GLY A 384 -32.96 0.64 17.61
C GLY A 384 -33.21 1.96 16.88
N ASP A 385 -32.48 3.02 17.22
CA ASP A 385 -32.62 4.31 16.54
C ASP A 385 -31.80 4.36 15.26
N ARG A 386 -32.45 4.67 14.13
CA ARG A 386 -31.79 4.78 12.81
C ARG A 386 -30.96 6.05 12.69
N VAL A 387 -31.39 7.12 13.36
CA VAL A 387 -30.75 8.43 13.29
C VAL A 387 -30.37 8.93 14.67
N THR A 388 -29.22 9.56 14.77
CA THR A 388 -28.78 10.23 15.99
C THR A 388 -28.38 11.67 15.71
N VAL A 389 -28.76 12.56 16.62
CA VAL A 389 -28.33 13.95 16.67
C VAL A 389 -27.34 14.10 17.82
N VAL A 390 -26.07 14.32 17.51
CA VAL A 390 -24.98 14.43 18.49
C VAL A 390 -24.69 15.90 18.76
N THR A 391 -24.69 16.27 20.04
CA THR A 391 -24.39 17.63 20.47
C THR A 391 -23.41 17.64 21.64
N GLY A 392 -22.92 18.81 22.03
CA GLY A 392 -21.94 18.94 23.12
C GLY A 392 -20.82 19.94 22.85
N ALA A 393 -19.85 19.97 23.77
CA ALA A 393 -18.77 20.95 23.81
C ALA A 393 -17.95 21.04 22.50
N ASN A 394 -17.49 22.24 22.18
CA ASN A 394 -16.48 22.44 21.13
C ASN A 394 -15.19 21.72 21.56
N SER A 395 -14.51 21.08 20.60
CA SER A 395 -13.35 20.22 20.87
C SER A 395 -13.66 18.92 21.65
N GLY A 396 -14.93 18.54 21.78
CA GLY A 396 -15.34 17.29 22.42
C GLY A 396 -15.33 16.06 21.51
N GLY A 397 -14.55 16.03 20.42
CA GLY A 397 -14.44 14.84 19.57
C GLY A 397 -15.65 14.47 18.69
N LYS A 398 -16.67 15.35 18.57
CA LYS A 398 -17.88 15.08 17.76
C LYS A 398 -17.58 14.76 16.28
N THR A 399 -16.76 15.57 15.62
CA THR A 399 -16.32 15.32 14.24
C THR A 399 -15.52 14.01 14.16
N THR A 400 -14.61 13.79 15.11
CA THR A 400 -13.79 12.58 15.20
C THR A 400 -14.64 11.32 15.36
N LEU A 401 -15.76 11.39 16.10
CA LEU A 401 -16.72 10.28 16.20
C LEU A 401 -17.29 9.94 14.82
N LEU A 402 -17.76 10.93 14.05
CA LEU A 402 -18.26 10.70 12.69
C LEU A 402 -17.17 10.12 11.76
N GLU A 403 -15.94 10.63 11.87
CA GLU A 403 -14.81 10.10 11.12
C GLU A 403 -14.51 8.65 11.48
N THR A 404 -14.58 8.29 12.76
CA THR A 404 -14.36 6.92 13.24
C THR A 404 -15.42 5.97 12.68
N LEU A 405 -16.70 6.37 12.71
CA LEU A 405 -17.80 5.61 12.10
C LEU A 405 -17.61 5.48 10.58
N CYS A 406 -17.15 6.53 9.91
CA CYS A 406 -16.84 6.52 8.49
C CYS A 406 -15.68 5.55 8.20
N GLN A 407 -14.61 5.58 9.00
CA GLN A 407 -13.47 4.67 8.86
C GLN A 407 -13.90 3.20 8.98
N VAL A 408 -14.70 2.88 9.99
CA VAL A 408 -15.23 1.52 10.21
C VAL A 408 -16.07 1.06 9.02
N ALA A 409 -17.02 1.88 8.56
CA ALA A 409 -17.86 1.54 7.42
C ALA A 409 -17.03 1.31 6.14
N LEU A 410 -16.04 2.17 5.89
CA LEU A 410 -15.19 2.08 4.70
C LEU A 410 -14.25 0.88 4.73
N LEU A 411 -13.61 0.59 5.87
CA LEU A 411 -12.76 -0.59 6.05
C LEU A 411 -13.58 -1.88 5.86
N ALA A 412 -14.75 -1.97 6.49
CA ALA A 412 -15.66 -3.09 6.30
C ALA A 412 -16.05 -3.26 4.82
N HIS A 413 -16.39 -2.17 4.12
CA HIS A 413 -16.69 -2.26 2.69
C HIS A 413 -15.48 -2.57 1.81
N MET A 414 -14.24 -2.37 2.26
CA MET A 414 -13.02 -2.79 1.54
C MET A 414 -12.65 -4.25 1.81
N GLY A 415 -13.38 -4.95 2.69
CA GLY A 415 -13.02 -6.29 3.15
C GLY A 415 -11.80 -6.28 4.08
N LEU A 416 -11.64 -5.22 4.87
CA LEU A 416 -10.54 -5.08 5.83
C LEU A 416 -11.06 -5.10 7.28
N PRO A 417 -10.29 -5.63 8.23
CA PRO A 417 -10.59 -5.52 9.66
C PRO A 417 -10.75 -4.05 10.09
N VAL A 418 -11.54 -3.81 11.14
CA VAL A 418 -11.94 -2.46 11.58
C VAL A 418 -11.33 -2.11 12.96
N PRO A 419 -11.11 -0.82 13.27
CA PRO A 419 -10.42 -0.39 14.50
C PRO A 419 -11.37 -0.37 15.69
N ALA A 420 -11.89 -1.53 16.08
CA ALA A 420 -12.82 -1.70 17.19
C ALA A 420 -12.63 -3.09 17.83
N GLU A 421 -13.00 -3.24 19.11
CA GLU A 421 -13.02 -4.55 19.77
C GLU A 421 -14.08 -5.47 19.13
N ALA A 422 -15.22 -4.88 18.74
CA ALA A 422 -16.25 -5.56 17.98
C ALA A 422 -17.02 -4.56 17.13
N ALA A 423 -17.48 -4.98 15.95
CA ALA A 423 -18.35 -4.18 15.11
C ALA A 423 -19.45 -5.03 14.46
N GLU A 424 -20.64 -4.47 14.33
CA GLU A 424 -21.73 -4.97 13.50
C GLU A 424 -22.03 -3.94 12.41
N VAL A 425 -21.98 -4.37 11.15
CA VAL A 425 -22.11 -3.49 9.97
C VAL A 425 -23.09 -4.09 8.97
N SER A 426 -24.07 -3.32 8.52
CA SER A 426 -24.89 -3.64 7.35
C SER A 426 -24.31 -3.01 6.09
N LEU A 427 -24.46 -3.65 4.94
CA LEU A 427 -24.05 -3.07 3.67
C LEU A 427 -24.91 -1.85 3.30
N VAL A 428 -24.25 -0.79 2.84
CA VAL A 428 -24.88 0.41 2.29
C VAL A 428 -24.47 0.62 0.83
N ASP A 429 -25.33 1.30 0.07
CA ASP A 429 -25.07 1.64 -1.34
C ASP A 429 -24.33 2.97 -1.48
N ALA A 430 -24.37 3.81 -0.44
CA ALA A 430 -23.74 5.11 -0.42
C ALA A 430 -23.35 5.55 0.99
N VAL A 431 -22.16 6.10 1.13
CA VAL A 431 -21.65 6.79 2.31
C VAL A 431 -21.57 8.28 1.99
N VAL A 432 -22.42 9.04 2.66
CA VAL A 432 -22.42 10.50 2.64
C VAL A 432 -21.69 10.98 3.87
N PHE A 433 -20.51 11.57 3.70
CA PHE A 433 -19.84 12.30 4.77
C PHE A 433 -19.76 13.79 4.43
N HIS A 434 -20.18 14.65 5.34
CA HIS A 434 -20.06 16.09 5.20
C HIS A 434 -19.32 16.65 6.42
N ARG A 435 -18.14 17.24 6.18
CA ARG A 435 -17.39 17.99 7.17
C ARG A 435 -17.71 19.48 7.07
N ARG A 436 -17.51 20.22 8.15
CA ARG A 436 -17.51 21.68 8.11
C ARG A 436 -16.36 22.21 7.26
N HIS A 437 -16.69 23.05 6.28
CA HIS A 437 -15.73 23.78 5.45
C HIS A 437 -15.77 25.28 5.79
N ALA A 438 -14.62 25.92 5.99
CA ALA A 438 -14.52 27.31 6.47
C ALA A 438 -15.01 28.40 5.49
N SER A 439 -15.63 28.04 4.36
CA SER A 439 -16.00 29.00 3.30
C SER A 439 -17.48 29.39 3.33
N PHE A 440 -17.77 30.64 3.67
CA PHE A 440 -19.09 31.27 3.50
C PHE A 440 -19.17 31.99 2.14
N ASN A 441 -19.19 31.23 1.04
CA ASN A 441 -19.43 31.79 -0.30
C ASN A 441 -20.92 31.69 -0.66
N ALA A 442 -21.42 32.61 -1.48
CA ALA A 442 -22.77 32.50 -2.03
C ALA A 442 -22.92 31.18 -2.83
N GLY A 443 -23.97 30.41 -2.54
CA GLY A 443 -24.26 29.14 -3.22
C GLY A 443 -23.72 27.87 -2.53
N VAL A 444 -23.00 27.97 -1.41
CA VAL A 444 -22.48 26.79 -0.68
C VAL A 444 -23.61 25.89 -0.17
N LEU A 445 -24.72 26.47 0.32
CA LEU A 445 -25.90 25.72 0.73
C LEU A 445 -26.47 24.88 -0.43
N GLU A 446 -26.65 25.52 -1.58
CA GLU A 446 -27.20 24.89 -2.78
C GLU A 446 -26.29 23.76 -3.29
N SER A 447 -24.98 23.97 -3.32
CA SER A 447 -24.03 22.92 -3.70
C SER A 447 -23.98 21.77 -2.70
N THR A 448 -24.11 22.06 -1.41
CA THR A 448 -24.12 21.03 -0.36
C THR A 448 -25.36 20.16 -0.49
N LEU A 449 -26.55 20.77 -0.58
CA LEU A 449 -27.81 20.04 -0.79
C LEU A 449 -27.80 19.21 -2.07
N ARG A 450 -27.25 19.74 -3.18
CA ARG A 450 -27.05 18.97 -4.43
C ARG A 450 -26.10 17.78 -4.29
N THR A 451 -25.28 17.75 -3.26
CA THR A 451 -24.33 16.66 -3.04
C THR A 451 -24.88 15.63 -2.06
N ILE A 452 -25.54 16.07 -0.97
CA ILE A 452 -25.99 15.18 0.11
C ILE A 452 -27.39 14.60 -0.09
N VAL A 453 -28.30 15.32 -0.77
CA VAL A 453 -29.69 14.88 -0.94
C VAL A 453 -29.84 13.78 -1.99
N PRO A 454 -29.21 13.85 -3.18
CA PRO A 454 -29.40 12.83 -4.20
C PRO A 454 -29.08 11.41 -3.75
N PRO A 455 -27.94 11.12 -3.07
CA PRO A 455 -27.64 9.78 -2.57
C PRO A 455 -28.77 9.21 -1.71
N LEU A 456 -29.31 10.02 -0.78
CA LEU A 456 -30.41 9.62 0.09
C LEU A 456 -31.73 9.39 -0.66
N THR A 457 -31.92 10.02 -1.81
CA THR A 457 -33.17 9.89 -2.60
C THR A 457 -33.11 8.84 -3.72
N GLU A 458 -31.91 8.53 -4.21
CA GLU A 458 -31.68 7.69 -5.39
C GLU A 458 -31.16 6.29 -5.05
N ARG A 459 -30.66 6.08 -3.81
CA ARG A 459 -30.16 4.80 -3.31
C ARG A 459 -31.10 4.21 -2.26
N ASP A 460 -31.04 2.90 -2.08
CA ASP A 460 -31.93 2.19 -1.14
C ASP A 460 -31.39 2.29 0.30
N ARG A 461 -30.08 2.07 0.49
CA ARG A 461 -29.42 2.13 1.80
C ARG A 461 -28.30 3.16 1.82
N THR A 462 -28.52 4.28 2.52
CA THR A 462 -27.50 5.34 2.65
C THR A 462 -27.05 5.49 4.11
N LEU A 463 -25.75 5.69 4.32
CA LEU A 463 -25.18 6.12 5.59
C LEU A 463 -24.92 7.64 5.55
N MET A 464 -25.63 8.40 6.37
CA MET A 464 -25.53 9.85 6.46
C MET A 464 -24.69 10.27 7.67
N LEU A 465 -23.50 10.81 7.44
CA LEU A 465 -22.61 11.37 8.46
C LEU A 465 -22.46 12.87 8.19
N VAL A 466 -23.09 13.72 8.99
CA VAL A 466 -23.18 15.16 8.70
C VAL A 466 -22.70 15.97 9.89
N ASP A 467 -21.68 16.79 9.68
CA ASP A 467 -21.06 17.61 10.72
C ASP A 467 -21.35 19.11 10.55
N GLU A 468 -21.79 19.77 11.62
CA GLU A 468 -22.04 21.22 11.74
C GLU A 468 -22.70 21.85 10.49
N PHE A 469 -23.79 21.24 10.00
CA PHE A 469 -24.52 21.71 8.80
C PHE A 469 -24.96 23.18 8.90
N GLU A 470 -25.23 23.65 10.12
CA GLU A 470 -25.61 25.02 10.41
C GLU A 470 -24.54 26.07 10.07
N ALA A 471 -23.29 25.66 9.88
CA ALA A 471 -22.21 26.56 9.47
C ALA A 471 -22.38 27.10 8.04
N ILE A 472 -23.42 26.72 7.29
CA ILE A 472 -23.59 27.06 5.88
C ILE A 472 -24.67 28.15 5.66
N THR A 473 -25.59 28.34 6.59
CA THR A 473 -26.74 29.24 6.43
C THR A 473 -27.17 29.89 7.74
N GLU A 474 -28.24 30.69 7.71
CA GLU A 474 -28.76 31.37 8.89
C GLU A 474 -29.32 30.34 9.90
N PRO A 475 -29.06 30.46 11.21
CA PRO A 475 -29.35 29.42 12.21
C PRO A 475 -30.78 28.88 12.19
N GLY A 476 -31.80 29.75 12.12
CA GLY A 476 -33.20 29.30 12.08
C GLY A 476 -33.54 28.51 10.80
N ARG A 477 -32.97 28.88 9.66
CA ARG A 477 -33.11 28.12 8.40
C ARG A 477 -32.32 26.82 8.43
N ALA A 478 -31.18 26.82 9.10
CA ALA A 478 -30.36 25.63 9.28
C ALA A 478 -31.09 24.57 10.10
N ALA A 479 -31.73 24.95 11.20
CA ALA A 479 -32.55 24.05 12.02
C ALA A 479 -33.68 23.42 11.18
N ASP A 480 -34.45 24.24 10.45
CA ASP A 480 -35.53 23.74 9.57
C ASP A 480 -35.02 22.70 8.54
N LEU A 481 -33.88 22.99 7.89
CA LEU A 481 -33.31 22.13 6.87
C LEU A 481 -32.70 20.85 7.46
N LEU A 482 -32.00 20.96 8.58
CA LEU A 482 -31.40 19.81 9.27
C LEU A 482 -32.49 18.88 9.82
N HIS A 483 -33.56 19.43 10.40
CA HIS A 483 -34.73 18.64 10.80
C HIS A 483 -35.36 17.91 9.59
N GLY A 484 -35.47 18.60 8.44
CA GLY A 484 -35.92 18.01 7.19
C GLY A 484 -35.01 16.87 6.70
N LEU A 485 -33.69 17.00 6.81
CA LEU A 485 -32.72 15.96 6.45
C LEU A 485 -32.78 14.76 7.39
N VAL A 486 -32.89 15.00 8.70
CA VAL A 486 -33.08 13.93 9.72
C VAL A 486 -34.35 13.15 9.42
N THR A 487 -35.46 13.86 9.20
CA THR A 487 -36.76 13.25 8.88
C THR A 487 -36.69 12.46 7.58
N LEU A 488 -36.10 13.03 6.53
CA LEU A 488 -35.92 12.33 5.25
C LEU A 488 -35.05 11.08 5.40
N THR A 489 -34.03 11.11 6.27
CA THR A 489 -33.16 9.95 6.52
C THR A 489 -33.95 8.81 7.17
N VAL A 490 -34.81 9.13 8.14
CA VAL A 490 -35.73 8.17 8.77
C VAL A 490 -36.75 7.63 7.75
N ASP A 491 -37.40 8.51 6.98
CA ASP A 491 -38.43 8.15 6.00
C ASP A 491 -37.89 7.25 4.87
N ARG A 492 -36.59 7.34 4.59
CA ARG A 492 -35.88 6.50 3.62
C ARG A 492 -35.26 5.25 4.22
N GLU A 493 -35.60 4.94 5.48
CA GLU A 493 -35.07 3.78 6.21
C GLU A 493 -33.53 3.73 6.18
N SER A 494 -32.87 4.89 6.11
CA SER A 494 -31.41 5.01 6.04
C SER A 494 -30.82 5.24 7.43
N LEU A 495 -29.51 5.02 7.57
CA LEU A 495 -28.79 5.24 8.83
C LEU A 495 -28.18 6.64 8.84
N GLY A 496 -28.12 7.29 10.01
CA GLY A 496 -27.44 8.58 10.08
C GLY A 496 -26.98 9.06 11.45
N ALA A 497 -25.88 9.80 11.46
CA ALA A 497 -25.38 10.55 12.60
C ALA A 497 -25.11 12.00 12.20
N PHE A 498 -25.78 12.92 12.90
CA PHE A 498 -25.77 14.35 12.62
C PHE A 498 -25.19 15.09 13.81
N VAL A 499 -24.04 15.73 13.66
CA VAL A 499 -23.44 16.58 14.69
C VAL A 499 -23.93 18.01 14.52
N THR A 500 -24.47 18.59 15.59
CA THR A 500 -24.98 19.98 15.57
C THR A 500 -25.02 20.63 16.95
N HIS A 501 -24.95 21.95 16.97
CA HIS A 501 -25.22 22.79 18.13
C HIS A 501 -26.70 23.19 18.25
N LEU A 502 -27.53 22.85 17.26
CA LEU A 502 -28.95 23.23 17.19
C LEU A 502 -29.90 22.12 17.68
N ALA A 503 -29.44 21.18 18.50
CA ALA A 503 -30.22 20.01 18.90
C ALA A 503 -31.58 20.37 19.53
N ASP A 504 -31.61 21.38 20.40
CA ASP A 504 -32.84 21.87 21.03
C ASP A 504 -33.84 22.47 20.00
N ASP A 505 -33.34 23.05 18.91
CA ASP A 505 -34.17 23.65 17.85
C ASP A 505 -34.73 22.60 16.88
N LEU A 506 -34.26 21.35 16.94
CA LEU A 506 -34.73 20.25 16.10
C LEU A 506 -35.89 19.47 16.72
N GLU A 507 -36.21 19.70 18.00
CA GLU A 507 -37.27 18.96 18.69
C GLU A 507 -38.68 19.39 18.24
N PRO A 508 -39.64 18.44 18.15
CA PRO A 508 -39.50 17.01 18.42
C PRO A 508 -38.84 16.26 17.26
N LEU A 509 -37.92 15.34 17.55
CA LEU A 509 -37.34 14.43 16.56
C LEU A 509 -38.33 13.31 16.17
N PRO A 510 -38.19 12.69 14.98
CA PRO A 510 -38.91 11.47 14.62
C PRO A 510 -38.69 10.33 15.62
N GLU A 511 -39.64 9.39 15.75
CA GLU A 511 -39.57 8.30 16.75
C GLU A 511 -38.33 7.40 16.62
N ALA A 512 -37.81 7.22 15.40
CA ALA A 512 -36.60 6.45 15.12
C ALA A 512 -35.31 7.28 15.20
N ALA A 513 -35.37 8.45 15.83
CA ALA A 513 -34.25 9.35 16.03
C ALA A 513 -34.06 9.72 17.51
N ARG A 514 -32.82 9.84 17.95
CA ARG A 514 -32.47 10.25 19.32
C ARG A 514 -31.43 11.36 19.36
N THR A 515 -31.28 11.96 20.54
CA THR A 515 -30.24 12.97 20.81
C THR A 515 -29.21 12.43 21.80
N ASP A 516 -27.93 12.54 21.45
CA ASP A 516 -26.79 12.11 22.25
C ASP A 516 -25.85 13.28 22.55
N GLY A 517 -25.14 13.22 23.69
CA GLY A 517 -24.42 14.37 24.22
C GLY A 517 -22.99 14.05 24.64
N ILE A 518 -22.02 14.87 24.22
CA ILE A 518 -20.64 14.83 24.71
C ILE A 518 -20.39 15.98 25.69
N PHE A 519 -19.73 15.68 26.81
CA PHE A 519 -19.60 16.58 27.95
C PHE A 519 -18.13 16.79 28.33
N ALA A 520 -17.72 18.06 28.41
CA ALA A 520 -16.50 18.41 29.11
C ALA A 520 -16.69 18.20 30.62
N GLN A 521 -15.69 17.63 31.27
CA GLN A 521 -15.68 17.35 32.71
C GLN A 521 -15.03 18.51 33.49
N GLY A 522 -14.08 19.21 32.89
CA GLY A 522 -13.37 20.31 33.54
C GLY A 522 -12.17 20.80 32.73
N LEU A 523 -11.21 21.38 33.44
CA LEU A 523 -9.88 21.68 32.93
C LEU A 523 -8.85 20.90 33.76
N ASP A 524 -7.81 20.37 33.10
CA ASP A 524 -6.68 19.76 33.77
C ASP A 524 -5.72 20.83 34.35
N GLN A 525 -4.63 20.38 34.94
CA GLN A 525 -3.61 21.23 35.58
C GLN A 525 -2.89 22.14 34.58
N ASP A 526 -2.82 21.75 33.30
CA ASP A 526 -2.26 22.53 32.20
C ASP A 526 -3.35 23.41 31.52
N LEU A 527 -4.50 23.54 32.18
CA LEU A 527 -5.69 24.26 31.72
C LEU A 527 -6.23 23.75 30.38
N GLN A 528 -5.92 22.51 30.00
CA GLN A 528 -6.52 21.86 28.84
C GLN A 528 -7.88 21.27 29.19
N LEU A 529 -8.75 21.20 28.19
CA LEU A 529 -10.11 20.74 28.39
C LEU A 529 -10.12 19.22 28.64
N GLU A 530 -10.55 18.80 29.83
CA GLU A 530 -10.82 17.40 30.12
C GLU A 530 -12.20 17.04 29.57
N VAL A 531 -12.24 16.14 28.60
CA VAL A 531 -13.48 15.68 27.97
C VAL A 531 -13.56 14.18 28.07
N ASP A 532 -14.73 13.68 28.50
CA ASP A 532 -15.09 12.29 28.28
C ASP A 532 -15.69 12.17 26.88
N TYR A 533 -14.91 11.61 25.96
CA TYR A 533 -15.27 11.55 24.55
C TYR A 533 -16.38 10.52 24.26
N GLN A 534 -16.73 9.65 25.22
CA GLN A 534 -17.84 8.71 25.10
C GLN A 534 -19.18 9.48 25.16
N PRO A 535 -20.01 9.44 24.09
CA PRO A 535 -21.31 10.09 24.14
C PRO A 535 -22.20 9.49 25.22
N ARG A 536 -22.93 10.36 25.94
CA ARG A 536 -24.02 9.97 26.83
C ARG A 536 -25.31 9.92 26.02
N PHE A 537 -25.88 8.73 25.94
CA PHE A 537 -27.01 8.47 25.07
C PHE A 537 -28.32 9.09 25.62
N GLY A 538 -29.19 9.55 24.72
CA GLY A 538 -30.49 10.12 25.08
C GLY A 538 -30.42 11.42 25.89
N THR A 539 -29.28 12.11 25.87
CA THR A 539 -29.05 13.33 26.64
C THR A 539 -28.53 14.45 25.73
N VAL A 540 -29.10 15.65 25.84
CA VAL A 540 -28.59 16.84 25.16
C VAL A 540 -27.28 17.29 25.83
N GLY A 541 -26.17 17.18 25.08
CA GLY A 541 -24.88 17.78 25.43
C GLY A 541 -24.96 19.30 25.53
N LYS A 542 -24.21 19.90 26.46
CA LYS A 542 -24.15 21.35 26.62
C LYS A 542 -22.78 21.88 26.24
N SER A 543 -22.74 23.00 25.53
CA SER A 543 -21.52 23.76 25.37
C SER A 543 -21.13 24.35 26.72
N THR A 544 -19.87 24.20 27.11
CA THR A 544 -19.30 24.71 28.37
C THR A 544 -18.32 25.86 28.09
N PRO A 545 -18.79 27.00 27.54
CA PRO A 545 -17.92 28.14 27.22
C PRO A 545 -17.23 28.71 28.46
N GLU A 546 -17.78 28.48 29.66
CA GLU A 546 -17.16 28.82 30.94
C GLU A 546 -15.75 28.23 31.10
N PHE A 547 -15.48 27.02 30.59
CA PHE A 547 -14.16 26.41 30.66
C PHE A 547 -13.16 27.12 29.74
N ILE A 548 -13.58 27.48 28.52
CA ILE A 548 -12.75 28.24 27.59
C ILE A 548 -12.43 29.62 28.15
N VAL A 549 -13.42 30.31 28.72
CA VAL A 549 -13.24 31.63 29.34
C VAL A 549 -12.34 31.53 30.59
N SER A 550 -12.44 30.45 31.37
CA SER A 550 -11.57 30.18 32.51
C SER A 550 -10.11 30.05 32.08
N ARG A 551 -9.81 29.23 31.06
CA ARG A 551 -8.46 29.10 30.51
C ARG A 551 -7.90 30.44 30.02
N LEU A 552 -8.66 31.17 29.21
CA LEU A 552 -8.23 32.47 28.67
C LEU A 552 -7.96 33.51 29.78
N LEU A 553 -8.71 33.45 30.88
CA LEU A 553 -8.48 34.27 32.06
C LEU A 553 -7.18 33.93 32.79
N ALA A 554 -6.87 32.63 32.91
CA ALA A 554 -5.66 32.16 33.55
C ALA A 554 -4.41 32.44 32.71
N ASP A 555 -4.51 32.31 31.38
CA ASP A 555 -3.43 32.58 30.41
C ASP A 555 -3.20 34.07 30.12
N SER A 556 -4.00 34.97 30.68
CA SER A 556 -3.91 36.41 30.41
C SER A 556 -2.63 37.04 30.99
N ASP A 557 -1.71 37.47 30.13
CA ASP A 557 -0.45 38.11 30.52
C ASP A 557 -0.63 39.58 30.97
N THR A 558 -1.68 40.25 30.49
CA THR A 558 -1.89 41.69 30.73
C THR A 558 -3.14 41.95 31.55
N SER A 559 -3.10 42.99 32.39
CA SER A 559 -4.25 43.43 33.16
C SER A 559 -5.42 43.89 32.29
N GLN A 560 -5.15 44.39 31.08
CA GLN A 560 -6.17 44.82 30.13
C GLN A 560 -6.91 43.63 29.51
N GLU A 561 -6.16 42.60 29.09
CA GLU A 561 -6.70 41.36 28.55
C GLU A 561 -7.52 40.60 29.60
N ARG A 562 -6.97 40.48 30.81
CA ARG A 562 -7.66 39.88 31.96
C ARG A 562 -8.97 40.58 32.26
N ALA A 563 -8.98 41.92 32.30
CA ALA A 563 -10.22 42.69 32.50
C ALA A 563 -11.25 42.47 31.37
N GLY A 564 -10.79 42.23 30.14
CA GLY A 564 -11.62 41.86 29.00
C GLY A 564 -12.29 40.50 29.18
N PHE A 565 -11.52 39.46 29.53
CA PHE A 565 -12.07 38.14 29.78
C PHE A 565 -12.91 38.08 31.07
N GLU A 566 -12.63 38.89 32.09
CA GLU A 566 -13.47 39.00 33.31
C GLU A 566 -14.87 39.55 32.98
N ALA A 567 -14.96 40.43 31.98
CA ALA A 567 -16.25 40.90 31.48
C ALA A 567 -17.02 39.78 30.75
N LEU A 568 -16.32 38.94 29.98
CA LEU A 568 -16.92 37.77 29.34
C LEU A 568 -17.34 36.71 30.36
N ALA A 569 -16.54 36.45 31.39
CA ALA A 569 -16.86 35.52 32.47
C ALA A 569 -18.17 35.89 33.19
N ARG A 570 -18.43 37.19 33.38
CA ARG A 570 -19.71 37.68 33.92
C ARG A 570 -20.90 37.36 33.01
N ALA A 571 -20.71 37.28 31.70
CA ALA A 571 -21.75 36.96 30.74
C ALA A 571 -22.05 35.45 30.65
N VAL A 572 -21.04 34.59 30.75
CA VAL A 572 -21.21 33.12 30.71
C VAL A 572 -21.50 32.49 32.08
N GLY A 573 -21.17 33.18 33.18
CA GLY A 573 -21.45 32.73 34.55
C GLY A 573 -20.21 32.75 35.44
N GLU A 574 -20.01 33.87 36.14
CA GLU A 574 -18.78 34.16 36.91
C GLU A 574 -18.48 33.09 37.98
N THR A 575 -19.50 32.56 38.65
CA THR A 575 -19.34 31.51 39.67
C THR A 575 -18.87 30.18 39.08
N ALA A 576 -19.31 29.84 37.87
CA ALA A 576 -18.88 28.60 37.19
C ALA A 576 -17.42 28.71 36.73
N VAL A 577 -17.02 29.88 36.23
CA VAL A 577 -15.64 30.20 35.84
C VAL A 577 -14.69 30.12 37.04
N GLN A 578 -15.02 30.80 38.15
CA GLN A 578 -14.18 30.77 39.36
C GLN A 578 -14.06 29.38 39.97
N ARG A 579 -15.17 28.61 39.98
CA ARG A 579 -15.16 27.23 40.45
C ARG A 579 -14.25 26.36 39.58
N THR A 580 -14.29 26.50 38.26
CA THR A 580 -13.43 25.72 37.33
C THR A 580 -11.95 25.98 37.62
N LEU A 581 -11.57 27.25 37.76
CA LEU A 581 -10.18 27.63 38.10
C LEU A 581 -9.75 27.06 39.45
N THR A 582 -10.66 27.07 40.44
CA THR A 582 -10.39 26.48 41.75
C THR A 582 -10.30 24.96 41.64
N ASP A 583 -11.15 24.28 40.88
CA ASP A 583 -11.10 22.82 40.78
C ASP A 583 -9.81 22.35 40.06
N ALA A 584 -9.31 23.11 39.07
CA ALA A 584 -8.04 22.84 38.39
C ALA A 584 -6.80 23.05 39.30
N ASP A 585 -6.83 24.04 40.20
CA ASP A 585 -5.74 24.33 41.14
C ASP A 585 -5.57 23.28 42.26
N TRP A 586 -6.57 22.42 42.51
CA TRP A 586 -6.64 21.54 43.69
C TRP A 586 -6.52 20.04 43.41
N ALA A 587 -6.34 19.60 42.17
CA ALA A 587 -6.26 18.18 41.77
C ALA A 587 -4.86 17.54 42.01
N GLU A 588 -4.30 17.68 43.23
CA GLU A 588 -3.05 17.04 43.72
C GLU A 588 -3.19 15.56 44.12
#